data_AF-A0A645EGM5-F1
#
_entry.id   AF-A0A645EGM5-F1
#
_cell.length_a   1.000
_cell.length_b   1.000
_cell.length_c   1.000
_cell.angle_alpha   90.00
_cell.angle_beta   90.00
_cell.angle_gamma   90.00
#
_symmetry.space_group_name_H-M   'P 1'
#
loop_
_entity.id
_entity.type
_entity.pdbx_description
1 polymer ?
#
loop_
_entity_poly.entity_id
_entity_poly.type
_entity_poly.pdbx_seq_one_letter_code
_entity_poly.pdbx_strand_id
1 'polypeptide(L)' 'MLRHGLMQRDRFVGFGGGLPVKHDGVLVGAIGISGGSEVQDVAFAEAALAGLAAGA' A
#
# COMPACT_ATOMS: atom_id res chain seq x y z
N MET A 1 7.37 -21.90 -9.24
CA MET A 1 8.74 -21.37 -9.06
C MET A 1 8.72 -19.87 -8.72
N LEU A 2 8.29 -18.98 -9.62
CA LEU A 2 8.36 -17.51 -9.42
C LEU A 2 7.68 -16.97 -8.15
N ARG A 3 6.39 -17.31 -7.92
CA ARG A 3 5.66 -16.86 -6.72
C ARG A 3 6.36 -17.23 -5.40
N HIS A 4 7.01 -18.40 -5.38
CA HIS A 4 7.65 -18.92 -4.17
C HIS A 4 8.97 -18.19 -3.91
N GLY A 5 9.73 -17.87 -4.96
CA GLY A 5 10.93 -17.05 -4.84
C GLY A 5 10.63 -15.60 -4.45
N LEU A 6 9.50 -15.05 -4.87
CA LEU A 6 9.12 -13.67 -4.56
C LEU A 6 8.83 -13.45 -3.06
N MET A 7 8.13 -14.40 -2.43
CA MET A 7 7.81 -14.35 -0.99
C MET A 7 9.04 -14.47 -0.08
N GLN A 8 10.18 -14.95 -0.60
CA GLN A 8 11.43 -15.06 0.15
C GLN A 8 12.32 -13.82 0.02
N ARG A 9 11.93 -12.83 -0.81
CA ARG A 9 12.72 -11.60 -0.94
C ARG A 9 12.51 -10.71 0.27
N ASP A 10 13.60 -10.22 0.82
CA ASP A 10 13.57 -9.19 1.86
C ASP A 10 12.72 -8.00 1.42
N ARG A 11 11.92 -7.49 2.36
CA ARG A 11 11.00 -6.35 2.17
C ARG A 11 9.89 -6.58 1.12
N PHE A 12 9.67 -7.80 0.66
CA PHE A 12 8.48 -8.14 -0.11
C PHE A 12 7.35 -8.57 0.83
N VAL A 13 6.18 -7.97 0.67
CA VAL A 13 4.96 -8.32 1.40
C VAL A 13 3.90 -8.72 0.37
N GLY A 14 3.40 -9.96 0.50
CA GLY A 14 2.51 -10.59 -0.48
C GLY A 14 1.01 -10.42 -0.22
N PHE A 15 0.65 -9.54 0.72
CA PHE A 15 -0.73 -9.28 1.15
C PHE A 15 -0.97 -7.76 1.25
N GLY A 16 -2.24 -7.38 1.36
CA GLY A 16 -2.71 -5.99 1.40
C GLY A 16 -2.27 -5.20 2.63
N GLY A 17 -2.54 -3.89 2.60
CA GLY A 17 -2.10 -2.90 3.59
C GLY A 17 -1.11 -1.88 3.03
N GLY A 18 -0.53 -2.15 1.85
CA GLY A 18 0.30 -1.21 1.09
C GLY A 18 -0.45 -0.60 -0.09
N LEU A 19 -0.45 0.74 -0.21
CA LEU A 19 -1.08 1.46 -1.33
C LEU A 19 -0.14 2.51 -1.95
N PRO A 20 -0.19 2.72 -3.29
CA PRO A 20 0.61 3.74 -3.95
C PRO A 20 0.11 5.15 -3.61
N VAL A 21 1.05 6.09 -3.47
CA VAL A 21 0.76 7.52 -3.29
C VAL A 21 0.96 8.23 -4.62
N LYS A 22 -0.08 8.90 -5.10
CA LYS A 22 -0.03 9.72 -6.31
C LYS A 22 -0.34 11.18 -6.00
N HIS A 23 0.37 12.09 -6.65
CA HIS A 23 0.11 13.54 -6.64
C HIS A 23 0.09 14.01 -8.10
N ASP A 24 -0.97 14.70 -8.52
CA ASP A 24 -1.20 15.10 -9.92
C ASP A 24 -1.08 13.93 -10.92
N GLY A 25 -1.55 12.75 -10.54
CA GLY A 25 -1.44 11.52 -11.33
C GLY A 25 -0.03 10.90 -11.37
N VAL A 26 0.99 11.60 -10.85
CA VAL A 26 2.38 11.12 -10.77
C VAL A 26 2.56 10.26 -9.52
N LEU A 27 3.21 9.10 -9.67
CA LEU A 27 3.59 8.24 -8.54
C LEU A 27 4.75 8.87 -7.77
N VAL A 28 4.52 9.19 -6.50
CA VAL A 28 5.52 9.83 -5.62
C VAL A 28 6.00 8.93 -4.49
N GLY A 29 5.33 7.79 -4.26
CA GLY A 29 5.72 6.82 -3.24
C GLY A 29 4.64 5.81 -2.94
N ALA A 30 4.67 5.27 -1.72
CA ALA A 30 3.67 4.35 -1.19
C ALA A 30 3.53 4.52 0.33
N ILE A 31 2.38 4.16 0.87
CA ILE A 31 2.17 3.97 2.31
C ILE A 31 1.99 2.48 2.61
N GLY A 32 2.35 2.06 3.81
CA GLY A 32 2.11 0.72 4.32
C GLY A 32 1.57 0.78 5.74
N ILE A 33 0.41 0.17 5.97
CA ILE A 33 -0.23 0.04 7.27
C ILE A 33 -0.13 -1.42 7.72
N SER A 34 0.11 -1.62 9.01
CA SER A 34 0.14 -2.94 9.62
C SER A 34 -0.35 -2.85 11.07
N GLY A 35 -1.17 -3.82 11.46
CA GLY A 35 -1.58 -4.00 12.86
C GLY A 35 -2.98 -4.58 13.03
N GLY A 36 -3.83 -4.50 12.01
CA GLY A 36 -5.14 -5.11 11.97
C GLY A 36 -5.20 -6.37 11.09
N SER A 37 -6.43 -6.74 10.71
CA SER A 37 -6.63 -7.63 9.56
C SER A 37 -6.27 -6.91 8.25
N GLU A 38 -5.95 -7.67 7.20
CA GLU A 38 -5.61 -7.12 5.88
C GLU A 38 -6.65 -6.10 5.38
N VAL A 39 -7.94 -6.41 5.55
CA VAL A 39 -9.05 -5.52 5.15
C VAL A 39 -9.03 -4.21 5.95
N GLN A 40 -8.72 -4.26 7.26
CA GLN A 40 -8.61 -3.06 8.09
C GLN A 40 -7.40 -2.23 7.69
N ASP A 41 -6.24 -2.87 7.46
CA ASP A 41 -5.02 -2.18 7.06
C ASP A 41 -5.21 -1.47 5.70
N VAL A 42 -5.88 -2.11 4.74
CA VAL A 42 -6.26 -1.49 3.46
C VAL A 42 -7.21 -0.30 3.69
N ALA A 43 -8.27 -0.47 4.49
CA ALA A 43 -9.24 0.60 4.74
C ALA A 43 -8.58 1.84 5.39
N PHE A 44 -7.64 1.64 6.31
CA PHE A 44 -6.87 2.74 6.89
C PHE A 44 -5.95 3.41 5.86
N ALA A 45 -5.31 2.64 4.99
CA ALA A 45 -4.48 3.18 3.93
C ALA A 45 -5.31 4.01 2.93
N GLU A 46 -6.50 3.55 2.54
CA GLU A 46 -7.42 4.32 1.68
C GLU A 46 -7.85 5.63 2.35
N ALA A 47 -8.23 5.57 3.63
CA ALA A 47 -8.61 6.76 4.40
C ALA A 47 -7.46 7.78 4.50
N ALA A 48 -6.21 7.31 4.66
CA ALA A 48 -5.04 8.18 4.68
C ALA A 48 -4.81 8.90 3.33
N LEU A 49 -5.13 8.23 2.20
CA LEU A 49 -4.96 8.79 0.87
C LEU A 49 -6.11 9.70 0.42
N ALA A 50 -7.31 9.54 1.01
CA ALA A 50 -8.49 10.32 0.65
C ALA A 50 -8.26 11.84 0.74
N GLY A 51 -7.50 12.30 1.73
CA GLY A 51 -7.15 13.73 1.90
C GLY A 51 -6.11 14.24 0.90
N LEU A 52 -5.27 13.36 0.35
CA LEU A 52 -4.24 13.75 -0.61
C LEU A 52 -4.79 13.93 -2.03
N ALA A 53 -5.86 13.18 -2.37
CA ALA A 53 -6.56 13.30 -3.64
C ALA A 53 -7.39 14.59 -3.78
N ALA A 54 -7.75 15.24 -2.65
CA ALA A 54 -8.60 16.42 -2.62
C ALA A 54 -7.83 17.76 -2.73
N GLY A 55 -6.50 17.71 -2.86
CA GLY A 55 -5.62 18.88 -2.97
C GLY A 55 -5.03 19.12 -4.35
N ALA A 56 -5.63 18.54 -5.41
CA ALA A 56 -5.28 18.76 -6.81
C ALA A 56 -6.41 19.54 -7.52
#